data_AF-A0A9Q0KJD7-F1
#
_entry.id   AF-A0A9Q0KJD7-F1
#
_cell.length_a   1.000
_cell.length_b   1.000
_cell.length_c   1.000
_cell.angle_alpha   90.00
_cell.angle_beta   90.00
_cell.angle_gamma   90.00
#
_symmetry.space_group_name_H-M   'P 1'
#
loop_
_entity.id
_entity.type
_entity.pdbx_description
1 polymer ?
#
loop_
_entity_poly.entity_id
_entity_poly.type
_entity_poly.pdbx_seq_one_letter_code
_entity_poly.pdbx_strand_id
1 'polypeptide(L)'
;MDADRLNSPSTSAIRLEVLGQQLHFAQDPNSKHLGTTVWDASVVFIKFLEKNCRKGRFCPTKLKGKRVIELGAGCGVAGFGMAMLGCDVISTDQIEVLPLLIRNIERNTSRVLQTDPDSVSFGSIQVMELDWGNQEHVKAVDPPFDYIIGTDVVYAEHLLEPLLKTILSLSGPKTTILLGYEIRSTTVHEQMLDLWKNNFDVKTIPKAKMDSKYQHASIQLFMMGLKPGLGSLENKPQQYDGKNSEVRTEASDANEEKDESSSEAEDIGTTAVNEDSQPFVDLNNGKISDWEARRYGSMAARLLRDVKIT
;
A
#
# COMPACT_ATOMS: atom_id res chain seq x y z
N MET A 1 12.24 -22.39 -24.63
CA MET A 1 12.24 -22.60 -23.17
C MET A 1 11.08 -21.80 -22.65
N ASP A 2 10.03 -22.49 -22.26
CA ASP A 2 8.74 -21.88 -21.92
C ASP A 2 8.93 -20.91 -20.75
N ALA A 3 8.48 -19.68 -20.95
CA ALA A 3 8.44 -18.68 -19.91
C ALA A 3 7.49 -19.18 -18.82
N ASP A 4 8.05 -19.61 -17.70
CA ASP A 4 7.31 -19.93 -16.48
C ASP A 4 6.29 -18.80 -16.25
N ARG A 5 5.01 -19.13 -16.40
CA ARG A 5 3.89 -18.21 -16.25
C ARG A 5 3.93 -17.62 -14.85
N LEU A 6 4.56 -16.46 -14.70
CA LEU A 6 4.73 -15.80 -13.42
C LEU A 6 3.33 -15.67 -12.76
N ASN A 7 3.17 -16.14 -11.53
CA ASN A 7 1.87 -16.25 -10.83
C ASN A 7 0.82 -17.22 -11.42
N SER A 8 1.21 -18.30 -12.09
CA SER A 8 0.29 -19.44 -12.27
C SER A 8 0.10 -20.20 -10.94
N PRO A 9 -1.00 -20.97 -10.77
CA PRO A 9 -1.18 -21.87 -9.62
C PRO A 9 0.00 -22.82 -9.36
N SER A 10 0.86 -23.08 -10.36
CA SER A 10 2.05 -23.93 -10.23
C SER A 10 3.36 -23.17 -10.00
N THR A 11 3.35 -21.83 -10.03
CA THR A 11 4.57 -21.04 -9.87
C THR A 11 4.90 -20.81 -8.41
N SER A 12 5.84 -21.59 -7.88
CA SER A 12 6.28 -21.53 -6.49
C SER A 12 7.23 -20.39 -6.15
N ALA A 13 7.66 -19.61 -7.15
CA ALA A 13 8.69 -18.59 -6.98
C ALA A 13 8.72 -17.52 -8.08
N ILE A 14 9.13 -16.32 -7.67
CA ILE A 14 9.44 -15.19 -8.53
C ILE A 14 10.94 -14.88 -8.45
N ARG A 15 11.56 -14.68 -9.61
CA ARG A 15 12.92 -14.14 -9.73
C ARG A 15 12.85 -12.69 -10.19
N LEU A 16 13.60 -11.82 -9.54
CA LEU A 16 13.63 -10.40 -9.85
C LEU A 16 15.04 -9.87 -9.69
N GLU A 17 15.59 -9.29 -10.76
CA GLU A 17 16.83 -8.52 -10.65
C GLU A 17 16.52 -7.16 -10.04
N VAL A 18 17.22 -6.75 -8.98
CA VAL A 18 17.09 -5.44 -8.35
C VAL A 18 18.46 -4.97 -7.93
N LEU A 19 18.85 -3.74 -8.31
CA LEU A 19 20.14 -3.13 -7.99
C LEU A 19 21.32 -4.06 -8.38
N GLY A 20 21.19 -4.77 -9.50
CA GLY A 20 22.18 -5.74 -9.98
C GLY A 20 22.19 -7.09 -9.24
N GLN A 21 21.30 -7.30 -8.26
CA GLN A 21 21.20 -8.53 -7.48
C GLN A 21 20.01 -9.38 -7.94
N GLN A 22 20.21 -10.67 -8.13
CA GLN A 22 19.14 -11.61 -8.47
C GLN A 22 18.43 -12.09 -7.20
N LEU A 23 17.24 -11.53 -6.95
CA LEU A 23 16.38 -11.87 -5.83
C LEU A 23 15.43 -13.02 -6.20
N HIS A 24 15.05 -13.80 -5.19
CA HIS A 24 14.17 -14.96 -5.31
C HIS A 24 13.16 -14.97 -4.17
N PHE A 25 11.89 -14.71 -4.51
CA PHE A 25 10.77 -14.75 -3.58
C PHE A 25 9.95 -16.01 -3.83
N ALA A 26 9.91 -16.93 -2.87
CA ALA A 26 8.98 -18.04 -2.87
C ALA A 26 7.56 -17.52 -2.64
N GLN A 27 6.58 -18.21 -3.23
CA GLN A 27 5.17 -17.91 -3.11
C GLN A 27 4.33 -19.18 -3.17
N ASP A 28 3.12 -19.11 -2.65
CA ASP A 28 2.10 -20.16 -2.75
C ASP A 28 0.75 -19.54 -3.16
N PRO A 29 0.50 -19.39 -4.46
CA PRO A 29 -0.77 -18.82 -4.96
C PRO A 29 -2.02 -19.61 -4.54
N ASN A 30 -1.87 -20.88 -4.15
CA ASN A 30 -2.97 -21.76 -3.77
C ASN A 30 -3.27 -21.78 -2.25
N SER A 31 -2.39 -21.19 -1.42
CA SER A 31 -2.62 -21.06 0.03
C SER A 31 -3.96 -20.39 0.32
N LYS A 32 -4.55 -20.51 1.50
CA LYS A 32 -5.74 -19.70 1.85
C LYS A 32 -5.43 -18.23 2.17
N HIS A 33 -4.15 -17.87 2.37
CA HIS A 33 -3.71 -16.53 2.75
C HIS A 33 -3.18 -15.75 1.55
N LEU A 34 -3.75 -14.58 1.24
CA LEU A 34 -3.36 -13.75 0.09
C LEU A 34 -1.92 -13.22 0.20
N GLY A 35 -1.39 -13.07 1.41
CA GLY A 35 -0.01 -12.64 1.65
C GLY A 35 1.06 -13.61 1.14
N THR A 36 0.68 -14.81 0.73
CA THR A 36 1.61 -15.81 0.18
C THR A 36 1.89 -15.67 -1.31
N THR A 37 1.33 -14.66 -1.97
CA THR A 37 1.55 -14.36 -3.40
C THR A 37 2.32 -13.06 -3.57
N VAL A 38 3.24 -13.01 -4.53
CA VAL A 38 3.90 -11.75 -4.88
C VAL A 38 2.99 -10.91 -5.78
N TRP A 39 2.41 -9.86 -5.21
CA TRP A 39 1.54 -8.94 -5.93
C TRP A 39 2.30 -7.90 -6.74
N ASP A 40 1.73 -7.49 -7.87
CA ASP A 40 2.39 -6.63 -8.86
C ASP A 40 2.74 -5.25 -8.30
N ALA A 41 1.92 -4.68 -7.40
CA ALA A 41 2.23 -3.39 -6.77
C ALA A 41 3.58 -3.42 -6.04
N SER A 42 3.96 -4.55 -5.43
CA SER A 42 5.26 -4.71 -4.76
C SER A 42 6.43 -4.70 -5.73
N VAL A 43 6.26 -5.29 -6.92
CA VAL A 43 7.25 -5.30 -8.00
C VAL A 43 7.41 -3.91 -8.62
N VAL A 44 6.29 -3.22 -8.89
CA VAL A 44 6.31 -1.83 -9.36
C VAL A 44 7.01 -0.93 -8.34
N PHE A 45 6.74 -1.13 -7.04
CA PHE A 45 7.34 -0.36 -5.97
C PHE A 45 8.87 -0.52 -5.88
N ILE A 46 9.38 -1.75 -5.82
CA ILE A 46 10.83 -1.99 -5.74
C ILE A 46 11.55 -1.50 -7.01
N LYS A 47 10.91 -1.57 -8.17
CA LYS A 47 11.45 -1.04 -9.44
C LYS A 47 11.40 0.49 -9.51
N PHE A 48 10.39 1.10 -8.91
CA PHE A 48 10.38 2.53 -8.65
C PHE A 48 11.56 2.95 -7.75
N LEU A 49 11.84 2.21 -6.67
CA LEU A 49 12.99 2.48 -5.81
C LEU A 49 14.31 2.39 -6.57
N GLU A 50 14.53 1.30 -7.32
CA GLU A 50 15.73 1.10 -8.16
C GLU A 50 15.95 2.24 -9.16
N LYS A 51 14.90 2.63 -9.89
CA LYS A 51 14.97 3.72 -10.88
C LYS A 51 15.35 5.06 -10.24
N ASN A 52 14.94 5.30 -8.99
CA ASN A 52 15.08 6.59 -8.32
C ASN A 52 16.16 6.60 -7.22
N CYS A 53 16.96 5.54 -7.06
CA CYS A 53 17.95 5.45 -5.98
C CYS A 53 19.24 6.25 -6.23
N ARG A 54 19.53 6.71 -7.46
CA ARG A 54 20.81 7.38 -7.75
C ARG A 54 20.92 8.77 -7.12
N LYS A 55 19.81 9.49 -6.98
CA LYS A 55 19.75 10.88 -6.49
C LYS A 55 18.41 11.14 -5.79
N GLY A 56 18.29 12.27 -5.12
CA GLY A 56 17.01 12.69 -4.52
C GLY A 56 16.82 12.11 -3.13
N ARG A 57 15.60 11.68 -2.79
CA ARG A 57 15.26 11.21 -1.43
C ARG A 57 15.52 9.73 -1.19
N PHE A 58 15.56 8.94 -2.25
CA PHE A 58 15.73 7.49 -2.20
C PHE A 58 17.19 7.06 -2.40
N CYS A 59 18.13 8.01 -2.35
CA CYS A 59 19.54 7.64 -2.47
C CYS A 59 20.06 6.99 -1.20
N PRO A 60 20.92 5.95 -1.31
CA PRO A 60 21.41 5.21 -0.15
C PRO A 60 21.98 6.10 0.95
N THR A 61 22.69 7.17 0.58
CA THR A 61 23.25 8.14 1.55
C THR A 61 22.22 8.86 2.42
N LYS A 62 20.97 9.00 1.96
CA LYS A 62 19.87 9.60 2.74
C LYS A 62 18.96 8.58 3.41
N LEU A 63 18.98 7.34 2.92
CA LEU A 63 18.17 6.24 3.46
C LEU A 63 18.93 5.38 4.48
N LYS A 64 20.26 5.43 4.50
CA LYS A 64 21.07 4.67 5.43
C LYS A 64 20.64 4.91 6.89
N GLY A 65 20.31 3.83 7.59
CA GLY A 65 19.86 3.84 9.00
C GLY A 65 18.47 4.43 9.22
N LYS A 66 17.69 4.70 8.16
CA LYS A 66 16.30 5.14 8.30
C LYS A 66 15.44 3.98 8.77
N ARG A 67 14.59 4.21 9.77
CA ARG A 67 13.65 3.21 10.28
C ARG A 67 12.47 3.11 9.35
N VAL A 68 12.22 1.92 8.82
CA VAL A 68 11.12 1.63 7.90
C VAL A 68 10.27 0.53 8.50
N ILE A 69 8.94 0.68 8.44
CA ILE A 69 8.02 -0.42 8.68
C ILE A 69 7.23 -0.72 7.42
N GLU A 70 7.16 -2.00 7.04
CA GLU A 70 6.32 -2.49 5.95
C GLU A 70 5.08 -3.16 6.54
N LEU A 71 3.91 -2.66 6.16
CA LEU A 71 2.60 -3.19 6.54
C LEU A 71 2.12 -4.15 5.44
N GLY A 72 1.66 -5.35 5.82
CA GLY A 72 1.17 -6.34 4.87
C GLY A 72 2.24 -6.74 3.86
N ALA A 73 3.41 -7.14 4.35
CA ALA A 73 4.59 -7.43 3.56
C ALA A 73 4.40 -8.57 2.56
N GLY A 74 3.51 -9.52 2.87
CA GLY A 74 3.28 -10.72 2.09
C GLY A 74 4.58 -11.51 1.90
N CYS A 75 5.08 -11.52 0.67
CA CYS A 75 6.35 -12.18 0.33
C CYS A 75 7.61 -11.35 0.68
N GLY A 76 7.47 -10.09 1.10
CA GLY A 76 8.56 -9.23 1.59
C GLY A 76 9.31 -8.46 0.51
N VAL A 77 8.73 -8.26 -0.67
CA VAL A 77 9.43 -7.63 -1.80
C VAL A 77 9.74 -6.16 -1.52
N ALA A 78 8.77 -5.36 -1.07
CA ALA A 78 8.95 -3.92 -0.92
C ALA A 78 9.90 -3.59 0.24
N GLY A 79 9.73 -4.26 1.38
CA GLY A 79 10.63 -4.10 2.54
C GLY A 79 12.06 -4.50 2.22
N PHE A 80 12.26 -5.61 1.51
CA PHE A 80 13.61 -6.01 1.08
C PHE A 80 14.27 -4.96 0.19
N GLY A 81 13.50 -4.33 -0.72
CA GLY A 81 13.97 -3.21 -1.53
C GLY A 81 14.45 -2.01 -0.71
N MET A 82 13.74 -1.67 0.37
CA MET A 82 14.16 -0.60 1.28
C MET A 82 15.44 -0.98 2.05
N ALA A 83 15.57 -2.24 2.48
CA ALA A 83 16.77 -2.74 3.14
C ALA A 83 17.99 -2.69 2.21
N MET A 84 17.85 -3.01 0.93
CA MET A 84 18.92 -2.88 -0.06
C MET A 84 19.38 -1.43 -0.31
N LEU A 85 18.57 -0.44 0.09
CA LEU A 85 18.92 0.99 0.06
C LEU A 85 19.49 1.50 1.39
N GLY A 86 19.69 0.62 2.37
CA GLY A 86 20.39 0.94 3.63
C GLY A 86 19.49 1.20 4.82
N CYS A 87 18.18 1.03 4.66
CA CYS A 87 17.23 1.21 5.75
C CYS A 87 17.28 0.08 6.77
N ASP A 88 16.84 0.39 8.00
CA ASP A 88 16.54 -0.59 9.04
C ASP A 88 15.04 -0.90 9.00
N VAL A 89 14.70 -2.07 8.46
CA VAL A 89 13.34 -2.45 8.09
C VAL A 89 12.74 -3.43 9.11
N ILE A 90 11.52 -3.14 9.55
CA ILE A 90 10.64 -4.13 10.18
C ILE A 90 9.54 -4.48 9.18
N SER A 91 9.58 -5.70 8.65
CA SER A 91 8.61 -6.22 7.68
C SER A 91 7.53 -7.00 8.42
N THR A 92 6.27 -6.57 8.28
CA THR A 92 5.16 -7.05 9.12
C THR A 92 4.01 -7.62 8.31
N ASP A 93 3.40 -8.67 8.86
CA ASP A 93 2.17 -9.28 8.34
C ASP A 93 1.45 -10.04 9.48
N GLN A 94 0.34 -10.71 9.15
CA GLN A 94 -0.35 -11.65 10.03
C GLN A 94 0.50 -12.90 10.28
N ILE A 95 0.31 -13.53 11.44
CA ILE A 95 1.12 -14.67 11.91
C ILE A 95 1.24 -15.81 10.89
N GLU A 96 0.19 -16.08 10.11
CA GLU A 96 0.17 -17.17 9.13
C GLU A 96 1.03 -16.91 7.90
N VAL A 97 1.37 -15.65 7.62
CA VAL A 97 2.22 -15.25 6.49
C VAL A 97 3.71 -15.25 6.86
N LEU A 98 4.02 -15.04 8.14
CA LEU A 98 5.39 -14.88 8.63
C LEU A 98 6.35 -16.03 8.24
N PRO A 99 5.97 -17.32 8.27
CA PRO A 99 6.89 -18.39 7.90
C PRO A 99 7.44 -18.27 6.47
N LEU A 100 6.60 -17.85 5.52
CA LEU A 100 7.04 -17.62 4.13
C LEU A 100 7.88 -16.35 4.03
N LEU A 101 7.45 -15.26 4.69
CA LEU A 101 8.14 -13.98 4.72
C LEU A 101 9.57 -14.11 5.27
N ILE A 102 9.73 -14.78 6.41
CA ILE A 102 11.03 -15.07 7.04
C ILE A 102 11.93 -15.82 6.06
N ARG A 103 11.43 -16.92 5.47
CA ARG A 103 12.20 -17.72 4.51
C ARG A 103 12.65 -16.90 3.29
N ASN A 104 11.81 -16.00 2.80
CA ASN A 104 12.18 -15.12 1.69
C ASN A 104 13.26 -14.11 2.08
N ILE A 105 13.13 -13.50 3.25
CA ILE A 105 14.10 -12.54 3.75
C ILE A 105 15.45 -13.20 3.99
N GLU A 106 15.50 -14.31 4.74
CA GLU A 106 16.75 -15.03 5.03
C GLU A 106 17.48 -15.47 3.76
N ARG A 107 16.74 -16.01 2.79
CA ARG A 107 17.27 -16.44 1.50
C ARG A 107 17.90 -15.29 0.74
N ASN A 108 17.21 -14.16 0.63
CA ASN A 108 17.68 -13.04 -0.16
C ASN A 108 18.80 -12.26 0.55
N THR A 109 18.73 -12.13 1.87
CA THR A 109 19.83 -11.57 2.68
C THR A 109 21.10 -12.39 2.48
N SER A 110 21.01 -13.72 2.58
CA SER A 110 22.17 -14.61 2.35
C SER A 110 22.77 -14.45 0.95
N ARG A 111 21.93 -14.29 -0.09
CA ARG A 111 22.38 -14.10 -1.48
C ARG A 111 23.09 -12.77 -1.68
N VAL A 112 22.52 -11.68 -1.17
CA VAL A 112 23.11 -10.34 -1.29
C VAL A 112 24.46 -10.29 -0.59
N LEU A 113 24.55 -10.80 0.65
CA LEU A 113 25.79 -10.80 1.42
C LEU A 113 26.91 -11.67 0.83
N GLN A 114 26.57 -12.69 0.03
CA GLN A 114 27.56 -13.55 -0.64
C GLN A 114 28.09 -12.96 -1.96
N THR A 115 27.26 -12.20 -2.68
CA THR A 115 27.58 -11.79 -4.05
C THR A 115 28.48 -10.56 -4.06
N ASP A 116 28.29 -9.61 -3.15
CA ASP A 116 29.13 -8.41 -3.06
C ASP A 116 28.99 -7.70 -1.68
N PRO A 117 29.91 -7.95 -0.73
CA PRO A 117 29.85 -7.34 0.61
C PRO A 117 30.01 -5.81 0.61
N ASP A 118 30.64 -5.23 -0.41
CA ASP A 118 31.05 -3.83 -0.45
C ASP A 118 30.19 -2.97 -1.40
N SER A 119 29.50 -3.57 -2.39
CA SER A 119 28.73 -2.81 -3.39
C SER A 119 27.30 -2.47 -2.99
N VAL A 120 26.67 -3.19 -2.07
CA VAL A 120 25.29 -2.93 -1.66
C VAL A 120 25.29 -2.31 -0.27
N SER A 121 24.75 -1.10 -0.15
CA SER A 121 24.47 -0.49 1.16
C SER A 121 23.28 -1.20 1.80
N PHE A 122 23.40 -2.49 2.09
CA PHE A 122 22.35 -3.26 2.74
C PHE A 122 22.24 -2.82 4.21
N GLY A 123 21.04 -2.45 4.63
CA GLY A 123 20.75 -2.11 6.02
C GLY A 123 20.40 -3.37 6.81
N SER A 124 19.28 -3.35 7.52
CA SER A 124 18.75 -4.51 8.23
C SER A 124 17.30 -4.78 7.85
N ILE A 125 16.87 -6.03 8.00
CA ILE A 125 15.47 -6.40 7.84
C ILE A 125 15.10 -7.49 8.85
N GLN A 126 14.06 -7.23 9.61
CA GLN A 126 13.49 -8.12 10.62
C GLN A 126 12.03 -8.40 10.30
N VAL A 127 11.53 -9.54 10.75
CA VAL A 127 10.12 -9.92 10.57
C VAL A 127 9.41 -9.89 11.91
N MET A 128 8.25 -9.25 11.97
CA MET A 128 7.41 -9.18 13.16
C MET A 128 5.93 -9.33 12.79
N GLU A 129 5.14 -9.84 13.72
CA GLU A 129 3.69 -9.88 13.59
C GLU A 129 3.11 -8.47 13.77
N LEU A 130 2.16 -8.08 12.90
CA LEU A 130 1.36 -6.87 13.10
C LEU A 130 -0.01 -7.01 12.47
N ASP A 131 -1.03 -7.10 13.33
CA ASP A 131 -2.42 -7.01 12.93
C ASP A 131 -2.86 -5.55 12.97
N TRP A 132 -3.48 -5.09 11.89
CA TRP A 132 -3.89 -3.70 11.81
C TRP A 132 -4.93 -3.37 12.88
N GLY A 133 -4.70 -2.28 13.61
CA GLY A 133 -5.51 -1.85 14.75
C GLY A 133 -5.10 -2.46 16.09
N ASN A 134 -4.23 -3.47 16.11
CA ASN A 134 -3.74 -4.08 17.34
C ASN A 134 -2.67 -3.19 18.00
N GLN A 135 -3.03 -2.59 19.15
CA GLN A 135 -2.16 -1.65 19.87
C GLN A 135 -0.94 -2.32 20.52
N GLU A 136 -1.04 -3.59 20.89
CA GLU A 136 0.09 -4.34 21.46
C GLU A 136 1.15 -4.59 20.39
N HIS A 137 0.74 -4.97 19.18
CA HIS A 137 1.65 -5.20 18.06
C HIS A 137 2.29 -3.87 17.62
N VAL A 138 1.50 -2.79 17.54
CA VAL A 138 2.03 -1.43 17.25
C VAL A 138 3.06 -1.00 18.30
N LYS A 139 2.82 -1.25 19.59
CA LYS A 139 3.78 -0.93 20.64
C LYS A 139 5.06 -1.78 20.53
N ALA A 140 4.93 -3.04 20.15
CA ALA A 140 6.06 -3.98 20.06
C ALA A 140 7.09 -3.59 18.98
N VAL A 141 6.65 -2.92 17.90
CA VAL A 141 7.54 -2.43 16.84
C VAL A 141 8.19 -1.07 17.15
N ASP A 142 7.90 -0.48 18.32
CA ASP A 142 8.54 0.73 18.86
C ASP A 142 8.50 1.96 17.91
N PRO A 143 7.31 2.49 17.56
CA PRO A 143 7.20 3.69 16.72
C PRO A 143 7.81 4.94 17.39
N PRO A 144 8.14 6.01 16.64
CA PRO A 144 7.76 6.26 15.24
C PRO A 144 8.79 5.78 14.20
N PHE A 145 8.33 5.66 12.96
CA PHE A 145 9.15 5.30 11.80
C PHE A 145 9.44 6.49 10.88
N ASP A 146 10.61 6.54 10.25
CA ASP A 146 10.90 7.53 9.20
C ASP A 146 10.04 7.28 7.95
N TYR A 147 9.84 6.01 7.60
CA TYR A 147 8.97 5.59 6.51
C TYR A 147 8.01 4.47 6.93
N ILE A 148 6.78 4.57 6.46
CA ILE A 148 5.80 3.48 6.49
C ILE A 148 5.53 3.09 5.05
N ILE A 149 5.67 1.82 4.71
CA ILE A 149 5.43 1.31 3.37
C ILE A 149 4.36 0.22 3.37
N GLY A 150 3.69 0.00 2.24
CA GLY A 150 2.75 -1.11 2.07
C GLY A 150 2.31 -1.20 0.62
N THR A 151 2.18 -2.42 0.08
CA THR A 151 1.81 -2.63 -1.32
C THR A 151 0.68 -3.64 -1.44
N ASP A 152 -0.40 -3.24 -2.13
CA ASP A 152 -1.65 -4.02 -2.24
C ASP A 152 -2.30 -4.36 -0.88
N VAL A 153 -2.11 -3.49 0.11
CA VAL A 153 -2.70 -3.61 1.46
C VAL A 153 -4.19 -3.25 1.52
N VAL A 154 -4.70 -2.51 0.53
CA VAL A 154 -6.12 -2.15 0.44
C VAL A 154 -6.81 -3.04 -0.58
N TYR A 155 -7.64 -3.98 -0.12
CA TYR A 155 -8.42 -4.86 -1.01
C TYR A 155 -9.85 -5.13 -0.54
N ALA A 156 -10.20 -4.70 0.67
CA ALA A 156 -11.53 -4.80 1.25
C ALA A 156 -11.82 -3.56 2.10
N GLU A 157 -13.06 -3.08 2.04
CA GLU A 157 -13.51 -1.86 2.73
C GLU A 157 -13.29 -1.91 4.25
N HIS A 158 -13.59 -3.04 4.89
CA HIS A 158 -13.45 -3.21 6.34
C HIS A 158 -12.00 -3.10 6.85
N LEU A 159 -10.99 -3.11 5.96
CA LEU A 159 -9.59 -2.97 6.31
C LEU A 159 -9.11 -1.51 6.32
N LEU A 160 -9.87 -0.58 5.73
CA LEU A 160 -9.46 0.82 5.58
C LEU A 160 -9.22 1.51 6.93
N GLU A 161 -10.17 1.38 7.84
CA GLU A 161 -10.12 2.00 9.17
C GLU A 161 -9.00 1.40 10.07
N PRO A 162 -8.89 0.07 10.23
CA PRO A 162 -7.77 -0.53 10.96
C PRO A 162 -6.39 -0.14 10.39
N LEU A 163 -6.26 -0.11 9.06
CA LEU A 163 -5.02 0.30 8.40
C LEU A 163 -4.70 1.76 8.67
N LEU A 164 -5.67 2.67 8.56
CA LEU A 164 -5.47 4.10 8.87
C LEU A 164 -4.99 4.28 10.31
N LYS A 165 -5.69 3.69 11.29
CA LYS A 165 -5.33 3.79 12.71
C LYS A 165 -3.90 3.32 12.95
N THR A 166 -3.52 2.20 12.33
CA THR A 166 -2.16 1.66 12.39
C THR A 166 -1.14 2.64 11.83
N ILE A 167 -1.37 3.18 10.62
CA ILE A 167 -0.48 4.15 10.00
C ILE A 167 -0.30 5.39 10.90
N LEU A 168 -1.39 5.90 11.49
CA LEU A 168 -1.33 7.05 12.39
C LEU A 168 -0.52 6.74 13.66
N SER A 169 -0.75 5.60 14.31
CA SER A 169 0.00 5.20 15.52
C SER A 169 1.48 4.90 15.26
N LEU A 170 1.85 4.51 14.05
CA LEU A 170 3.23 4.28 13.64
C LEU A 170 3.96 5.55 13.18
N SER A 171 3.22 6.62 12.92
CA SER A 171 3.75 7.87 12.37
C SER A 171 4.24 8.83 13.46
N GLY A 172 5.35 9.49 13.19
CA GLY A 172 5.78 10.72 13.84
C GLY A 172 5.65 11.93 12.91
N PRO A 173 5.97 13.16 13.37
CA PRO A 173 5.73 14.39 12.62
C PRO A 173 6.44 14.49 11.25
N LYS A 174 7.48 13.69 11.03
CA LYS A 174 8.28 13.69 9.79
C LYS A 174 8.15 12.39 8.98
N THR A 175 7.27 11.48 9.39
CA THR A 175 7.07 10.19 8.72
C THR A 175 6.60 10.41 7.29
N THR A 176 7.22 9.70 6.36
CA THR A 176 6.75 9.60 4.98
C THR A 176 6.10 8.26 4.75
N ILE A 177 4.85 8.27 4.29
CA ILE A 177 4.10 7.06 3.99
C ILE A 177 4.18 6.81 2.48
N LEU A 178 4.49 5.58 2.07
CA LEU A 178 4.55 5.17 0.66
C LEU A 178 3.66 3.95 0.43
N LEU A 179 2.56 4.11 -0.30
CA LEU A 179 1.62 3.03 -0.56
C LEU A 179 1.54 2.70 -2.05
N GLY A 180 1.72 1.44 -2.39
CA GLY A 180 1.43 0.91 -3.72
C GLY A 180 0.06 0.25 -3.72
N TYR A 181 -0.76 0.53 -4.73
CA TYR A 181 -2.12 0.04 -4.80
C TYR A 181 -2.51 -0.24 -6.26
N GLU A 182 -3.04 -1.44 -6.51
CA GLU A 182 -3.77 -1.72 -7.74
C GLU A 182 -5.26 -1.46 -7.56
N ILE A 183 -5.82 -0.59 -8.41
CA ILE A 183 -7.26 -0.32 -8.50
C ILE A 183 -7.96 -1.59 -9.00
N ARG A 184 -8.75 -2.21 -8.11
CA ARG A 184 -9.57 -3.39 -8.41
C ARG A 184 -11.07 -3.15 -8.21
N SER A 185 -11.42 -2.13 -7.43
CA SER A 185 -12.78 -1.65 -7.22
C SER A 185 -12.72 -0.12 -7.12
N THR A 186 -13.50 0.56 -7.94
CA THR A 186 -13.59 2.03 -7.95
C THR A 186 -14.17 2.54 -6.63
N THR A 187 -15.19 1.87 -6.09
CA THR A 187 -15.79 2.23 -4.79
C THR A 187 -14.79 2.17 -3.64
N VAL A 188 -14.05 1.06 -3.50
CA VAL A 188 -13.03 0.92 -2.45
C VAL A 188 -11.90 1.93 -2.66
N HIS A 189 -11.55 2.20 -3.93
CA HIS A 189 -10.53 3.20 -4.27
C HIS A 189 -10.94 4.61 -3.85
N GLU A 190 -12.17 5.02 -4.13
CA GLU A 190 -12.71 6.35 -3.75
C GLU A 190 -12.76 6.52 -2.23
N GLN A 191 -13.34 5.54 -1.52
CA GLN A 191 -13.40 5.55 -0.05
C GLN A 191 -12.00 5.65 0.58
N MET A 192 -11.04 4.89 0.05
CA MET A 192 -9.65 4.94 0.47
C MET A 192 -9.04 6.33 0.25
N LEU A 193 -9.25 6.93 -0.92
CA LEU A 193 -8.70 8.25 -1.24
C LEU A 193 -9.29 9.33 -0.36
N ASP A 194 -10.60 9.30 -0.09
CA ASP A 194 -11.26 10.25 0.80
C ASP A 194 -10.71 10.13 2.23
N LEU A 195 -10.60 8.90 2.73
CA LEU A 195 -10.03 8.62 4.03
C LEU A 195 -8.58 9.14 4.14
N TRP A 196 -7.75 8.89 3.14
CA TRP A 196 -6.36 9.38 3.14
C TRP A 196 -6.27 10.89 2.99
N LYS A 197 -7.05 11.51 2.09
CA LYS A 197 -7.07 12.98 1.92
C LYS A 197 -7.55 13.71 3.15
N ASN A 198 -8.37 13.09 3.99
CA ASN A 198 -8.79 13.69 5.25
C ASN A 198 -7.64 13.77 6.27
N ASN A 199 -6.74 12.77 6.28
CA ASN A 199 -5.71 12.62 7.31
C ASN A 199 -4.29 13.03 6.86
N PHE A 200 -4.00 13.01 5.55
CA PHE A 200 -2.67 13.17 4.98
C PHE A 200 -2.62 14.21 3.84
N ASP A 201 -1.44 14.79 3.60
CA ASP A 201 -1.09 15.41 2.32
C ASP A 201 -0.74 14.30 1.31
N VAL A 202 -1.68 13.98 0.42
CA VAL A 202 -1.59 12.84 -0.51
C VAL A 202 -1.05 13.26 -1.86
N LYS A 203 0.05 12.63 -2.31
CA LYS A 203 0.64 12.84 -3.64
C LYS A 203 0.76 11.54 -4.40
N THR A 204 0.10 11.47 -5.55
CA THR A 204 0.29 10.35 -6.50
C THR A 204 1.64 10.49 -7.20
N ILE A 205 2.43 9.43 -7.21
CA ILE A 205 3.71 9.38 -7.90
C ILE A 205 3.45 9.30 -9.41
N PRO A 206 4.01 10.22 -10.23
CA PRO A 206 3.80 10.19 -11.68
C PRO A 206 4.34 8.91 -12.32
N LYS A 207 3.63 8.36 -13.32
CA LYS A 207 4.06 7.18 -14.09
C LYS A 207 5.48 7.34 -14.67
N ALA A 208 5.87 8.55 -15.07
CA ALA A 208 7.22 8.84 -15.56
C ALA A 208 8.34 8.52 -14.53
N LYS A 209 8.02 8.50 -13.23
CA LYS A 209 8.94 8.09 -12.17
C LYS A 209 8.96 6.58 -11.93
N MET A 210 8.01 5.82 -12.45
CA MET A 210 7.98 4.36 -12.41
C MET A 210 8.83 3.76 -13.54
N ASP A 211 9.26 2.51 -13.40
CA ASP A 211 9.99 1.82 -14.47
C ASP A 211 9.07 1.61 -15.69
N SER A 212 9.62 1.77 -16.90
CA SER A 212 8.82 1.70 -18.12
C SER A 212 8.27 0.30 -18.41
N LYS A 213 8.99 -0.74 -17.99
CA LYS A 213 8.59 -2.16 -18.09
C LYS A 213 7.70 -2.57 -16.92
N TYR A 214 7.99 -2.07 -15.72
CA TYR A 214 7.25 -2.41 -14.50
C TYR A 214 6.32 -1.29 -14.08
N GLN A 215 5.22 -1.13 -14.83
CA GLN A 215 4.12 -0.22 -14.53
C GLN A 215 2.82 -0.74 -15.15
N HIS A 216 1.68 -0.27 -14.66
CA HIS A 216 0.37 -0.58 -15.23
C HIS A 216 -0.61 0.56 -15.00
N ALA A 217 -1.64 0.70 -15.84
CA ALA A 217 -2.60 1.79 -15.74
C ALA A 217 -3.40 1.79 -14.43
N SER A 218 -3.70 0.60 -13.89
CA SER A 218 -4.40 0.43 -12.62
C SER A 218 -3.49 0.42 -11.39
N ILE A 219 -2.16 0.38 -11.53
CA ILE A 219 -1.25 0.48 -10.38
C ILE A 219 -0.87 1.94 -10.15
N GLN A 220 -1.10 2.40 -8.94
CA GLN A 220 -0.70 3.71 -8.46
C GLN A 220 0.24 3.57 -7.28
N LEU A 221 1.22 4.46 -7.19
CA LEU A 221 2.03 4.64 -6.00
C LEU A 221 1.71 6.01 -5.40
N PHE A 222 1.59 6.07 -4.09
CA PHE A 222 1.28 7.27 -3.34
C PHE A 222 2.43 7.58 -2.38
N MET A 223 2.63 8.88 -2.16
CA MET A 223 3.54 9.42 -1.16
C MET A 223 2.77 10.40 -0.32
N MET A 224 2.74 10.17 0.99
CA MET A 224 1.92 10.92 1.91
C MET A 224 2.71 11.40 3.12
N GLY A 225 2.31 12.55 3.66
CA GLY A 225 2.79 13.06 4.96
C GLY A 225 1.61 13.43 5.84
N LEU A 226 1.79 13.41 7.16
CA LEU A 226 0.76 13.84 8.10
C LEU A 226 0.35 15.30 7.83
N LYS A 227 -0.95 15.60 7.92
CA LYS A 227 -1.40 17.00 7.92
C LYS A 227 -1.00 17.69 9.23
N PRO A 228 -0.58 18.96 9.18
CA PRO A 228 -0.35 19.75 10.39
C PRO A 228 -1.62 19.80 11.26
N GLY A 229 -1.51 19.48 12.55
CA GLY A 229 -2.62 19.56 13.52
C GLY A 229 -3.19 18.23 14.02
N LEU A 230 -2.89 17.09 13.38
CA LEU A 230 -3.31 15.76 13.90
C LEU A 230 -2.36 15.18 14.98
N GLY A 231 -1.18 15.76 15.16
CA GLY A 231 -0.13 15.25 16.05
C GLY A 231 -0.24 15.62 17.54
N SER A 232 -1.39 16.14 17.99
CA SER A 232 -1.56 16.70 19.34
C SER A 232 -2.77 16.17 20.12
N LEU A 233 -3.34 15.03 19.72
CA LEU A 233 -4.35 14.34 20.55
C LEU A 233 -3.65 13.44 21.57
N GLU A 234 -2.96 14.06 22.54
CA GLU A 234 -2.65 13.37 23.79
C GLU A 234 -3.92 13.23 24.64
N ASN A 235 -4.10 12.01 25.16
CA ASN A 235 -5.18 11.56 26.05
C ASN A 235 -5.63 12.63 27.06
N LYS A 236 -6.83 13.19 26.88
CA LYS A 236 -7.60 13.73 28.01
C LYS A 236 -8.64 12.68 28.43
N PRO A 237 -8.63 12.23 29.70
CA PRO A 237 -9.71 11.40 30.21
C PRO A 237 -10.99 12.21 30.20
N GLN A 238 -12.01 11.76 29.45
CA GLN A 238 -13.36 12.30 29.55
C GLN A 238 -13.95 11.88 30.89
N GLN A 239 -13.95 12.80 31.85
CA GLN A 239 -14.79 12.72 33.03
C GLN A 239 -16.25 12.84 32.60
N TYR A 240 -16.99 11.74 32.76
CA TYR A 240 -18.44 11.73 32.72
C TYR A 240 -18.97 12.41 33.99
N ASP A 241 -19.43 13.65 33.87
CA ASP A 241 -20.30 14.25 34.88
C ASP A 241 -21.74 14.17 34.37
N GLY A 242 -22.50 13.27 34.99
CA GLY A 242 -23.94 13.18 34.81
C GLY A 242 -24.65 14.29 35.58
N LYS A 243 -25.59 14.97 34.93
CA LYS A 243 -26.76 15.57 35.59
C LYS A 243 -27.94 15.64 34.63
N ASN A 244 -28.97 14.87 34.97
CA ASN A 244 -30.35 15.05 34.54
C ASN A 244 -30.86 16.42 35.01
N SER A 245 -31.63 17.10 34.16
CA SER A 245 -32.90 17.71 34.56
C SER A 245 -33.66 18.27 33.36
N GLU A 246 -34.75 17.59 33.05
CA GLU A 246 -36.11 18.13 32.85
C GLU A 246 -36.43 19.08 31.69
N VAL A 247 -37.35 18.54 30.88
CA VAL A 247 -38.23 19.15 29.89
C VAL A 247 -39.09 20.25 30.51
N ARG A 248 -39.13 21.42 29.85
CA ARG A 248 -40.32 22.28 29.80
C ARG A 248 -40.53 22.78 28.37
N THR A 249 -41.64 22.33 27.79
CA THR A 249 -42.35 22.91 26.65
C THR A 249 -42.87 24.30 26.98
N GLU A 250 -42.77 25.23 26.04
CA GLU A 250 -43.86 26.14 25.64
C GLU A 250 -43.51 26.84 24.31
N ALA A 251 -44.56 27.16 23.56
CA ALA A 251 -44.58 27.48 22.13
C ALA A 251 -44.74 28.99 21.85
N SER A 252 -44.86 29.31 20.55
CA SER A 252 -45.14 30.61 19.89
C SER A 252 -43.88 31.37 19.46
N ASP A 253 -43.76 31.98 18.27
CA ASP A 253 -44.75 32.41 17.28
C ASP A 253 -44.19 32.32 15.85
N ALA A 254 -45.12 32.26 14.91
CA ALA A 254 -44.89 32.45 13.49
C ALA A 254 -44.48 33.91 13.19
N ASN A 255 -43.59 34.10 12.21
CA ASN A 255 -43.75 35.16 11.22
C ASN A 255 -43.01 34.78 9.94
N GLU A 256 -43.80 34.71 8.87
CA GLU A 256 -43.35 34.76 7.48
C GLU A 256 -42.78 36.15 7.20
N GLU A 257 -41.66 36.23 6.47
CA GLU A 257 -41.49 37.27 5.46
C GLU A 257 -40.51 36.77 4.38
N LYS A 258 -40.98 36.91 3.13
CA LYS A 258 -40.27 36.64 1.90
C LYS A 258 -39.29 37.78 1.63
N ASP A 259 -38.12 37.47 1.09
CA ASP A 259 -37.48 38.37 0.14
C ASP A 259 -36.68 37.55 -0.90
N GLU A 260 -37.13 37.67 -2.15
CA GLU A 260 -36.42 37.26 -3.35
C GLU A 260 -35.40 38.36 -3.69
N SER A 261 -34.14 37.98 -3.92
CA SER A 261 -33.33 38.70 -4.91
C SER A 261 -32.34 37.77 -5.60
N SER A 262 -32.40 37.84 -6.92
CA SER A 262 -31.64 37.14 -7.95
C SER A 262 -30.19 37.61 -8.05
N SER A 263 -29.26 36.69 -8.30
CA SER A 263 -28.19 36.92 -9.29
C SER A 263 -27.61 35.59 -9.79
N GLU A 264 -27.96 35.33 -11.05
CA GLU A 264 -27.17 34.80 -12.17
C GLU A 264 -26.09 33.71 -11.97
N ALA A 265 -26.26 32.71 -12.83
CA ALA A 265 -25.42 31.56 -13.06
C ALA A 265 -24.17 31.89 -13.89
N GLU A 266 -23.10 31.12 -13.70
CA GLU A 266 -22.23 30.72 -14.81
C GLU A 266 -22.10 29.20 -14.86
N ASP A 267 -22.49 28.70 -16.02
CA ASP A 267 -22.56 27.34 -16.53
C ASP A 267 -21.19 26.95 -17.11
N ILE A 268 -20.62 25.82 -16.69
CA ILE A 268 -19.71 25.03 -17.54
C ILE A 268 -20.00 23.53 -17.32
N GLY A 269 -20.92 23.00 -18.11
CA GLY A 269 -20.61 21.88 -19.03
C GLY A 269 -20.48 20.48 -18.41
N THR A 270 -21.62 19.83 -18.18
CA THR A 270 -21.75 18.38 -18.09
C THR A 270 -21.62 17.73 -19.47
N THR A 271 -20.53 17.00 -19.73
CA THR A 271 -20.48 16.01 -20.80
C THR A 271 -20.80 14.63 -20.25
N ALA A 272 -22.05 14.22 -20.41
CA ALA A 272 -22.46 12.83 -20.32
C ALA A 272 -22.01 12.09 -21.59
N VAL A 273 -21.19 11.04 -21.46
CA VAL A 273 -21.04 10.03 -22.52
C VAL A 273 -20.71 8.65 -21.94
N ASN A 274 -21.72 7.77 -22.06
CA ASN A 274 -21.71 6.32 -22.29
C ASN A 274 -21.19 5.34 -21.22
N GLU A 275 -22.17 4.73 -20.56
CA GLU A 275 -22.16 3.33 -20.13
C GLU A 275 -21.90 2.42 -21.35
N ASP A 276 -20.73 1.78 -21.39
CA ASP A 276 -20.51 0.48 -22.04
C ASP A 276 -19.04 0.06 -21.82
N SER A 277 -18.73 -0.42 -20.61
CA SER A 277 -17.46 -1.10 -20.34
C SER A 277 -17.64 -2.62 -20.45
N GLN A 278 -17.72 -3.10 -21.70
CA GLN A 278 -17.30 -4.46 -22.02
C GLN A 278 -15.76 -4.56 -21.89
N PRO A 279 -15.20 -5.71 -21.47
CA PRO A 279 -13.76 -5.86 -21.36
C PRO A 279 -13.12 -5.81 -22.75
N PHE A 280 -12.47 -4.69 -23.05
CA PHE A 280 -11.68 -4.52 -24.26
C PHE A 280 -10.47 -5.47 -24.20
N VAL A 281 -10.55 -6.58 -24.93
CA VAL A 281 -9.42 -7.45 -25.22
C VAL A 281 -8.93 -7.07 -26.61
N ASP A 282 -8.11 -6.02 -26.68
CA ASP A 282 -7.32 -5.75 -27.89
C ASP A 282 -6.08 -6.65 -27.85
N LEU A 283 -6.27 -7.93 -28.20
CA LEU A 283 -5.17 -8.86 -28.47
C LEU A 283 -4.52 -8.46 -29.79
N ASN A 284 -3.80 -7.34 -29.78
CA ASN A 284 -2.80 -7.08 -30.80
C ASN A 284 -1.75 -8.19 -30.71
N ASN A 285 -1.41 -8.79 -31.87
CA ASN A 285 -0.50 -9.92 -32.08
C ASN A 285 0.97 -9.70 -31.66
N GLY A 286 1.23 -8.87 -30.65
CA GLY A 286 2.54 -8.75 -30.00
C GLY A 286 2.79 -9.91 -29.03
N LYS A 287 4.03 -10.38 -28.95
CA LYS A 287 4.44 -11.29 -27.87
C LYS A 287 4.19 -10.59 -26.53
N ILE A 288 3.26 -11.11 -25.73
CA ILE A 288 3.00 -10.67 -24.35
C ILE A 288 4.33 -10.72 -23.59
N SER A 289 4.69 -9.63 -22.90
CA SER A 289 5.91 -9.61 -22.10
C SER A 289 5.77 -10.52 -20.87
N ASP A 290 6.88 -11.02 -20.33
CA ASP A 290 6.86 -11.85 -19.11
C ASP A 290 6.14 -11.16 -17.94
N TRP A 291 6.27 -9.82 -17.87
CA TRP A 291 5.58 -8.99 -16.88
C TRP A 291 4.06 -8.96 -17.08
N GLU A 292 3.57 -8.85 -18.32
CA GLU A 292 2.13 -8.86 -18.58
C GLU A 292 1.55 -10.26 -18.37
N ALA A 293 2.25 -11.30 -18.81
CA ALA A 293 1.87 -12.69 -18.55
C ALA A 293 1.76 -12.97 -17.04
N ARG A 294 2.67 -12.39 -16.25
CA ARG A 294 2.63 -12.45 -14.78
C ARG A 294 1.32 -11.92 -14.20
N ARG A 295 0.98 -10.71 -14.62
CA ARG A 295 -0.14 -9.94 -14.09
C ARG A 295 -1.45 -10.70 -14.22
N TYR A 296 -1.66 -11.29 -15.39
CA TYR A 296 -2.81 -12.16 -15.64
C TYR A 296 -2.87 -13.35 -14.68
N GLY A 297 -1.72 -13.96 -14.35
CA GLY A 297 -1.61 -15.03 -13.37
C GLY A 297 -2.04 -14.61 -11.95
N SER A 298 -1.54 -13.47 -11.45
CA SER A 298 -1.95 -12.95 -10.14
C SER A 298 -3.44 -12.61 -10.07
N MET A 299 -4.00 -12.08 -11.15
CA MET A 299 -5.43 -11.82 -11.25
C MET A 299 -6.24 -13.12 -11.23
N ALA A 300 -5.79 -14.15 -11.94
CA ALA A 300 -6.43 -15.47 -11.90
C ALA A 300 -6.37 -16.12 -10.50
N ALA A 301 -5.25 -16.02 -9.80
CA ALA A 301 -5.11 -16.54 -8.43
C ALA A 301 -6.12 -15.91 -7.45
N ARG A 302 -6.49 -14.64 -7.67
CA ARG A 302 -7.56 -13.95 -6.94
C ARG A 302 -8.94 -14.47 -7.34
N LEU A 303 -9.25 -14.45 -8.63
CA LEU A 303 -10.57 -14.82 -9.15
C LEU A 303 -10.97 -16.25 -8.77
N LEU A 304 -10.02 -17.19 -8.77
CA LEU A 304 -10.25 -18.57 -8.35
C LEU A 304 -10.72 -18.72 -6.89
N ARG A 305 -10.50 -17.71 -6.03
CA ARG A 305 -11.00 -17.71 -4.64
C ARG A 305 -12.34 -17.02 -4.48
N ASP A 306 -12.67 -16.08 -5.37
CA ASP A 306 -13.97 -15.41 -5.38
C ASP A 306 -15.08 -16.34 -5.94
N VAL A 307 -14.71 -17.44 -6.60
CA VAL A 307 -15.64 -18.52 -6.99
C VAL A 307 -15.99 -19.35 -5.75
N LYS A 308 -17.12 -19.03 -5.11
CA LYS A 308 -17.81 -20.01 -4.25
C LYS A 308 -18.32 -21.13 -5.15
N ILE A 309 -17.68 -22.30 -5.09
CA ILE A 309 -18.28 -23.53 -5.60
C ILE A 309 -19.41 -23.87 -4.62
N THR A 310 -20.64 -23.49 -4.99
CA THR A 310 -21.88 -23.96 -4.36
C THR A 310 -22.12 -25.42 -4.66
#